data_AF-A0A1Q9CJV0-F1
#
_entry.id   AF-A0A1Q9CJV0-F1
#
_cell.length_a   1.000
_cell.length_b   1.000
_cell.length_c   1.000
_cell.angle_alpha   90.00
_cell.angle_beta   90.00
_cell.angle_gamma   90.00
#
_symmetry.space_group_name_H-M   'P 1'
#
loop_
_entity.id
_entity.type
_entity.pdbx_description
1 polymer ?
#
loop_
_entity_poly.entity_id
_entity_poly.type
_entity_poly.pdbx_seq_one_letter_code
_entity_poly.pdbx_strand_id
1 'polypeptide(L)'
;MRECLQRSTRTALVPSKEDMDKVLPEYLYRELCREALSPVLAKHEFFGGLLGGFVALQYDLCHKALSDWNLSPHETLFSAGPTCTSMLIVARGTIWYRSMRGTSAELVSKPVVSSSFRRRSWASILPMDGRQPLSASQLEAGDWLCEACLWTSWHYMGKAMSETPATLLCLSHQALIELVSAHKEVRSKVCMYARVFVRELNDMEEDEVSDLRLHMGGLACLQNRSCVLERKDPLAELDLQSALATYLAKQEQQVDATLLQRIAVATQEANLFGKPQLSGNHCNSGLWQQWGNPLPARQPDMLKCYEGTRCYKEGAPFEDFQLHECLNSNDPEYVTQECIWQRIWQRGNRQRQAKGHNKDCSDDTLIKHVGRFGSAARNR
;
A
#
# COMPACT_ATOMS: atom_id res chain seq x y z
N MET A 1 11.19 -4.89 -51.17
CA MET A 1 11.24 -3.65 -50.35
C MET A 1 10.33 -3.71 -49.11
N ARG A 2 9.06 -4.16 -49.20
CA ARG A 2 8.18 -4.36 -48.02
C ARG A 2 8.72 -5.36 -46.99
N GLU A 3 9.32 -6.47 -47.43
CA GLU A 3 9.95 -7.45 -46.53
C GLU A 3 11.21 -6.91 -45.82
N CYS A 4 11.91 -5.93 -46.41
CA CYS A 4 13.09 -5.32 -45.80
C CYS A 4 12.69 -4.33 -44.69
N LEU A 5 11.62 -3.55 -44.91
CA LEU A 5 11.01 -2.71 -43.87
C LEU A 5 10.38 -3.54 -42.74
N GLN A 6 9.78 -4.69 -43.06
CA GLN A 6 9.27 -5.65 -42.06
C GLN A 6 10.38 -6.39 -41.29
N ARG A 7 11.57 -6.60 -41.88
CA ARG A 7 12.72 -7.16 -41.17
C ARG A 7 13.39 -6.13 -40.26
N SER A 8 13.47 -4.86 -40.67
CA SER A 8 14.07 -3.81 -39.84
C SER A 8 13.23 -3.43 -38.61
N THR A 9 11.92 -3.72 -38.62
CA THR A 9 11.03 -3.47 -37.47
C THR A 9 11.07 -4.57 -36.41
N ARG A 10 11.78 -5.69 -36.63
CA ARG A 10 11.65 -6.89 -35.80
C ARG A 10 12.43 -6.90 -34.47
N THR A 11 13.36 -5.98 -34.25
CA THR A 11 14.18 -5.99 -33.01
C THR A 11 14.71 -4.61 -32.63
N ALA A 12 14.10 -3.52 -33.11
CA ALA A 12 14.38 -2.23 -32.49
C ALA A 12 13.80 -2.29 -31.07
N LEU A 13 14.68 -2.43 -30.07
CA LEU A 13 14.33 -2.19 -28.67
C LEU A 13 13.70 -0.80 -28.61
N VAL A 14 12.43 -0.75 -28.23
CA VAL A 14 11.78 0.54 -27.95
C VAL A 14 12.58 1.15 -26.81
N PRO A 15 13.18 2.35 -27.01
CA PRO A 15 13.96 2.98 -25.96
C PRO A 15 13.08 3.14 -24.73
N SER A 16 13.65 2.89 -23.55
CA SER A 16 12.91 3.10 -22.32
C SER A 16 12.63 4.60 -22.16
N LYS A 17 11.58 4.92 -21.41
CA LYS A 17 11.26 6.29 -21.04
C LYS A 17 12.47 7.05 -20.44
N GLU A 18 13.27 6.37 -19.61
CA GLU A 18 14.53 6.91 -19.05
C GLU A 18 15.62 7.18 -20.09
N ASP A 19 15.69 6.39 -21.16
CA ASP A 19 16.66 6.61 -22.24
C ASP A 19 16.26 7.83 -23.07
N MET A 20 14.95 8.01 -23.29
CA MET A 20 14.41 9.14 -24.05
C MET A 20 14.60 10.47 -23.32
N ASP A 21 14.46 10.48 -21.99
CA ASP A 21 14.68 11.66 -21.14
C ASP A 21 16.12 12.21 -21.26
N LYS A 22 17.10 11.33 -21.47
CA LYS A 22 18.52 11.72 -21.61
C LYS A 22 18.86 12.32 -22.97
N VAL A 23 18.08 11.99 -24.00
CA VAL A 23 18.40 12.34 -25.40
C VAL A 23 17.61 13.56 -25.86
N LEU A 24 16.38 13.73 -25.36
CA LEU A 24 15.48 14.78 -25.81
C LEU A 24 15.45 15.96 -24.82
N PRO A 25 15.38 17.21 -25.31
CA PRO A 25 15.03 18.34 -24.46
C PRO A 25 13.69 18.09 -23.74
N GLU A 26 13.60 18.52 -22.48
CA GLU A 26 12.44 18.25 -21.59
C GLU A 26 11.10 18.56 -22.27
N TYR A 27 11.00 19.68 -22.99
CA TYR A 27 9.77 20.05 -23.70
C TYR A 27 9.35 19.01 -24.75
N LEU A 28 10.27 18.57 -25.61
CA LEU A 28 9.97 17.59 -26.67
C LEU A 28 9.64 16.22 -26.07
N TYR A 29 10.33 15.86 -25.00
CA TYR A 29 10.06 14.62 -24.29
C TYR A 29 8.66 14.61 -23.64
N ARG A 30 8.23 15.73 -23.06
CA ARG A 30 6.86 15.89 -22.52
C ARG A 30 5.79 15.77 -23.59
N GLU A 31 5.97 16.43 -24.74
CA GLU A 31 5.05 16.31 -25.89
C GLU A 31 4.96 14.86 -26.38
N LEU A 32 6.10 14.19 -26.49
CA LEU A 32 6.18 12.81 -26.96
C LEU A 32 5.50 11.83 -25.99
N CYS A 33 5.72 12.00 -24.68
CA CYS A 33 5.02 11.22 -23.66
C CYS A 33 3.50 11.42 -23.74
N ARG A 34 3.05 12.68 -23.90
CA ARG A 34 1.62 12.98 -24.05
C ARG A 34 1.04 12.29 -25.29
N GLU A 35 1.69 12.43 -26.44
CA GLU A 35 1.21 11.86 -27.70
C GLU A 35 1.15 10.34 -27.65
N ALA A 36 2.17 9.69 -27.09
CA ALA A 36 2.25 8.24 -27.03
C ALA A 36 1.30 7.63 -25.99
N LEU A 37 1.18 8.23 -24.81
CA LEU A 37 0.50 7.61 -23.66
C LEU A 37 -0.96 8.08 -23.51
N SER A 38 -1.30 9.28 -23.96
CA SER A 38 -2.67 9.79 -23.76
C SER A 38 -3.77 8.95 -24.40
N PRO A 39 -3.61 8.34 -25.60
CA PRO A 39 -4.67 7.50 -26.17
C PRO A 39 -4.93 6.24 -25.34
N VAL A 40 -3.90 5.71 -24.67
CA VAL A 40 -4.02 4.55 -23.78
C VAL A 40 -4.78 4.95 -22.52
N LEU A 41 -4.40 6.07 -21.89
CA LEU A 41 -5.08 6.57 -20.69
C LEU A 41 -6.53 6.99 -20.95
N ALA A 42 -6.81 7.55 -22.13
CA ALA A 42 -8.14 8.03 -22.49
C ALA A 42 -9.20 6.90 -22.56
N LYS A 43 -8.76 5.63 -22.66
CA LYS A 43 -9.67 4.47 -22.59
C LYS A 43 -10.25 4.25 -21.20
N HIS A 44 -9.55 4.72 -20.16
CA HIS A 44 -10.08 4.69 -18.80
C HIS A 44 -11.09 5.82 -18.61
N GLU A 45 -12.32 5.50 -18.21
CA GLU A 45 -13.44 6.46 -18.19
C GLU A 45 -13.15 7.72 -17.37
N PHE A 46 -12.57 7.55 -16.17
CA PHE A 46 -12.13 8.67 -15.32
C PHE A 46 -11.05 9.53 -15.97
N PHE A 47 -9.93 8.93 -16.38
CA PHE A 47 -8.82 9.68 -16.97
C PHE A 47 -9.20 10.28 -18.31
N GLY A 48 -9.99 9.62 -19.15
CA GLY A 48 -10.49 10.19 -20.40
C GLY A 48 -11.26 11.50 -20.18
N GLY A 49 -12.20 11.52 -19.23
CA GLY A 49 -12.92 12.75 -18.87
C GLY A 49 -12.04 13.82 -18.23
N LEU A 50 -11.04 13.40 -17.44
CA LEU A 50 -10.12 14.31 -16.77
C LEU A 50 -9.14 14.97 -17.74
N LEU A 51 -8.48 14.18 -18.59
CA LEU A 51 -7.45 14.65 -19.52
C LEU A 51 -8.03 15.55 -20.62
N GLY A 52 -9.27 15.31 -21.05
CA GLY A 52 -9.96 16.21 -21.99
C GLY A 52 -10.26 17.60 -21.43
N GLY A 53 -10.31 17.76 -20.10
CA GLY A 53 -10.59 19.02 -19.43
C GLY A 53 -9.35 19.78 -18.95
N PHE A 54 -8.21 19.10 -18.76
CA PHE A 54 -7.02 19.65 -18.09
C PHE A 54 -5.74 19.25 -18.82
N VAL A 55 -5.40 20.01 -19.86
CA VAL A 55 -4.21 19.75 -20.69
C VAL A 55 -2.92 19.77 -19.88
N ALA A 56 -2.76 20.71 -18.94
CA ALA A 56 -1.55 20.79 -18.10
C ALA A 56 -1.35 19.52 -17.23
N LEU A 57 -2.44 19.01 -16.64
CA LEU A 57 -2.43 17.75 -15.91
C LEU A 57 -2.03 16.60 -16.84
N GLN A 58 -2.54 16.57 -18.06
CA GLN A 58 -2.25 15.51 -19.02
C GLN A 58 -0.75 15.38 -19.30
N TYR A 59 -0.06 16.50 -19.52
CA TYR A 59 1.39 16.51 -19.68
C TYR A 59 2.10 15.95 -18.45
N ASP A 60 1.75 16.44 -17.26
CA ASP A 60 2.43 16.03 -16.04
C ASP A 60 2.12 14.58 -15.65
N LEU A 61 0.89 14.08 -15.91
CA LEU A 61 0.53 12.68 -15.72
C LEU A 61 1.37 11.77 -16.62
N CYS A 62 1.40 12.05 -17.93
CA CYS A 62 2.14 11.23 -18.90
C CYS A 62 3.65 11.28 -18.67
N HIS A 63 4.18 12.44 -18.27
CA HIS A 63 5.60 12.64 -18.08
C HIS A 63 6.10 12.19 -16.69
N LYS A 64 5.46 12.61 -15.60
CA LYS A 64 6.01 12.49 -14.24
C LYS A 64 5.43 11.33 -13.46
N ALA A 65 4.16 10.99 -13.67
CA ALA A 65 3.46 10.06 -12.78
C ALA A 65 3.42 8.60 -13.28
N LEU A 66 3.57 8.39 -14.60
CA LEU A 66 3.58 7.05 -15.18
C LEU A 66 5.00 6.51 -15.34
N SER A 67 5.21 5.27 -14.91
CA SER A 67 6.40 4.48 -15.21
C SER A 67 6.04 3.27 -16.07
N ASP A 68 7.01 2.81 -16.86
CA ASP A 68 6.82 1.63 -17.72
C ASP A 68 7.21 0.36 -16.96
N TRP A 69 6.42 -0.70 -17.09
CA TRP A 69 6.75 -2.04 -16.65
C TRP A 69 6.68 -3.01 -17.82
N ASN A 70 7.85 -3.49 -18.26
CA ASN A 70 7.98 -4.45 -19.34
C ASN A 70 7.98 -5.88 -18.79
N LEU A 71 7.17 -6.75 -19.39
CA LEU A 71 7.05 -8.16 -19.05
C LEU A 71 7.50 -9.03 -20.22
N SER A 72 8.26 -10.08 -19.89
CA SER A 72 8.52 -11.19 -20.80
C SER A 72 7.27 -12.04 -20.97
N PRO A 73 7.13 -12.83 -22.06
CA PRO A 73 6.04 -13.80 -22.17
C PRO A 73 6.03 -14.77 -20.99
N HIS A 74 4.84 -15.09 -20.49
CA HIS A 74 4.63 -16.01 -19.37
C HIS A 74 5.23 -15.55 -18.04
N GLU A 75 5.52 -14.26 -17.91
CA GLU A 75 5.98 -13.67 -16.66
C GLU A 75 4.79 -13.36 -15.75
N THR A 76 4.86 -13.83 -14.50
CA THR A 76 3.82 -13.54 -13.52
C THR A 76 3.97 -12.10 -13.04
N LEU A 77 2.95 -11.28 -13.31
CA LEU A 77 2.89 -9.88 -12.92
C LEU A 77 2.68 -9.76 -11.41
N PHE A 78 1.66 -10.44 -10.88
CA PHE A 78 1.42 -10.57 -9.44
C PHE A 78 0.63 -11.84 -9.11
N SER A 79 0.64 -12.20 -7.84
CA SER A 79 -0.20 -13.25 -7.25
C SER A 79 -1.02 -12.67 -6.10
N ALA A 80 -2.09 -13.34 -5.71
CA ALA A 80 -2.99 -12.85 -4.67
C ALA A 80 -2.30 -12.76 -3.30
N GLY A 81 -2.63 -11.73 -2.51
CA GLY A 81 -2.17 -11.56 -1.13
C GLY A 81 -1.29 -10.34 -0.85
N PRO A 82 -0.20 -10.07 -1.60
CA PRO A 82 0.63 -8.89 -1.38
C PRO A 82 -0.13 -7.58 -1.55
N THR A 83 0.34 -6.53 -0.88
CA THR A 83 -0.18 -5.17 -1.04
C THR A 83 0.07 -4.64 -2.45
N CYS A 84 -0.96 -4.03 -3.02
CA CYS A 84 -0.87 -3.34 -4.30
C CYS A 84 -0.69 -1.84 -4.06
N THR A 85 0.30 -1.23 -4.71
CA THR A 85 0.62 0.20 -4.54
C THR A 85 0.39 1.02 -5.80
N SER A 86 0.20 0.34 -6.95
CA SER A 86 0.13 0.97 -8.26
C SER A 86 -0.97 0.34 -9.11
N MET A 87 -1.75 1.20 -9.75
CA MET A 87 -2.69 0.82 -10.79
C MET A 87 -1.90 0.50 -12.06
N LEU A 88 -2.34 -0.52 -12.79
CA LEU A 88 -1.65 -1.03 -13.97
C LEU A 88 -2.55 -0.89 -15.20
N ILE A 89 -2.03 -0.30 -16.27
CA ILE A 89 -2.76 -0.12 -17.53
C ILE A 89 -1.98 -0.83 -18.64
N VAL A 90 -2.64 -1.69 -19.41
CA VAL A 90 -1.98 -2.42 -20.50
C VAL A 90 -1.75 -1.45 -21.66
N ALA A 91 -0.49 -1.08 -21.94
CA ALA A 91 -0.17 -0.30 -23.14
C ALA A 91 -0.02 -1.18 -24.37
N ARG A 92 0.57 -2.38 -24.20
CA ARG A 92 0.82 -3.33 -25.29
C ARG A 92 0.86 -4.77 -24.76
N GLY A 93 0.45 -5.72 -25.61
CA GLY A 93 0.48 -7.15 -25.33
C GLY A 93 -0.82 -7.66 -24.72
N THR A 94 -0.82 -8.91 -24.28
CA THR A 94 -1.96 -9.55 -23.62
C THR A 94 -1.59 -10.04 -22.23
N ILE A 95 -2.49 -9.79 -21.27
CA ILE A 95 -2.37 -10.26 -19.89
C ILE A 95 -3.55 -11.19 -19.60
N TRP A 96 -3.30 -12.34 -18.99
CA TRP A 96 -4.33 -13.18 -18.41
C TRP A 96 -4.46 -12.89 -16.93
N TYR A 97 -5.69 -12.63 -16.50
CA TYR A 97 -6.06 -12.48 -15.10
C TYR A 97 -6.97 -13.62 -14.66
N ARG A 98 -6.74 -14.14 -13.47
CA ARG A 98 -7.60 -15.13 -12.82
C ARG A 98 -7.90 -14.68 -11.39
N SER A 99 -9.18 -14.48 -11.08
CA SER A 99 -9.62 -14.24 -9.70
C SER A 99 -9.41 -15.50 -8.85
N MET A 100 -8.93 -15.34 -7.62
CA MET A 100 -8.78 -16.45 -6.68
C MET A 100 -10.06 -16.67 -5.84
N ARG A 101 -10.91 -15.64 -5.75
CA ARG A 101 -12.22 -15.70 -5.09
C ARG A 101 -13.22 -16.39 -6.03
N GLY A 102 -14.04 -17.29 -5.49
CA GLY A 102 -14.97 -18.13 -6.27
C GLY A 102 -14.60 -19.61 -6.38
N THR A 103 -13.42 -20.04 -5.91
CA THR A 103 -13.14 -21.47 -5.71
C THR A 103 -13.73 -21.91 -4.36
N SER A 104 -15.06 -21.85 -4.24
CA SER A 104 -15.79 -22.24 -3.04
C SER A 104 -15.28 -23.59 -2.52
N ALA A 105 -15.20 -23.70 -1.20
CA ALA A 105 -14.66 -24.81 -0.41
C ALA A 105 -15.24 -26.21 -0.72
N GLU A 106 -16.19 -26.32 -1.66
CA GLU A 106 -16.85 -27.55 -2.08
C GLU A 106 -15.90 -28.56 -2.75
N LEU A 107 -14.78 -28.12 -3.33
CA LEU A 107 -13.77 -29.02 -3.91
C LEU A 107 -12.72 -29.54 -2.91
N VAL A 108 -12.71 -29.07 -1.65
CA VAL A 108 -11.72 -29.48 -0.64
C VAL A 108 -12.06 -30.85 0.01
N SER A 109 -13.25 -31.39 -0.24
CA SER A 109 -13.71 -32.63 0.42
C SER A 109 -13.26 -33.95 -0.24
N LYS A 110 -12.54 -33.92 -1.37
CA LYS A 110 -11.97 -35.14 -1.97
C LYS A 110 -10.47 -35.23 -1.69
N PRO A 111 -10.00 -36.17 -0.83
CA PRO A 111 -8.59 -36.36 -0.58
C PRO A 111 -7.90 -36.78 -1.88
N VAL A 112 -7.16 -35.84 -2.48
CA VAL A 112 -6.27 -36.13 -3.61
C VAL A 112 -5.15 -36.99 -3.06
N VAL A 113 -5.26 -38.30 -3.30
CA VAL A 113 -4.27 -39.29 -2.89
C VAL A 113 -2.90 -38.87 -3.39
N SER A 114 -1.99 -38.72 -2.43
CA SER A 114 -0.59 -38.36 -2.59
C SER A 114 0.10 -39.21 -3.65
N SER A 115 0.46 -38.62 -4.79
CA SER A 115 1.57 -39.09 -5.59
C SER A 115 2.29 -37.93 -6.30
N SER A 116 3.49 -37.63 -5.81
CA SER A 116 4.53 -36.78 -6.41
C SER A 116 4.20 -35.31 -6.68
N PHE A 117 4.73 -34.46 -5.81
CA PHE A 117 4.86 -33.01 -5.96
C PHE A 117 5.87 -32.68 -7.09
N ARG A 118 5.51 -32.95 -8.34
CA ARG A 118 6.26 -32.41 -9.49
C ARG A 118 5.88 -30.94 -9.67
N ARG A 119 6.86 -30.09 -9.98
CA ARG A 119 6.71 -28.66 -10.31
C ARG A 119 5.37 -28.42 -11.01
N ARG A 120 4.43 -27.72 -10.34
CA ARG A 120 3.13 -27.37 -10.92
C ARG A 120 3.39 -26.40 -12.08
N SER A 121 3.51 -27.00 -13.26
CA SER A 121 3.53 -26.35 -14.56
C SER A 121 2.26 -25.50 -14.72
N TRP A 122 2.39 -24.40 -15.47
CA TRP A 122 1.30 -23.50 -15.84
C TRP A 122 0.12 -24.18 -16.57
N ALA A 123 0.26 -25.46 -16.93
CA ALA A 123 -0.85 -26.32 -17.36
C ALA A 123 -2.06 -26.37 -16.40
N SER A 124 -1.97 -25.78 -15.20
CA SER A 124 -3.11 -25.59 -14.28
C SER A 124 -3.91 -24.29 -14.51
N ILE A 125 -3.44 -23.40 -15.38
CA ILE A 125 -4.14 -22.16 -15.76
C ILE A 125 -4.69 -22.25 -17.18
N LEU A 126 -3.99 -22.96 -18.07
CA LEU A 126 -4.55 -23.35 -19.36
C LEU A 126 -5.39 -24.63 -19.20
N PRO A 127 -6.66 -24.65 -19.63
CA PRO A 127 -7.52 -25.83 -19.49
C PRO A 127 -7.05 -26.94 -20.43
N MET A 128 -6.19 -27.84 -19.95
CA MET A 128 -5.74 -29.01 -20.73
C MET A 128 -6.78 -30.14 -20.73
N ASP A 129 -7.75 -30.13 -19.80
CA ASP A 129 -8.67 -31.26 -19.57
C ASP A 129 -10.14 -31.00 -19.94
N GLY A 130 -10.45 -29.96 -20.74
CA GLY A 130 -11.83 -29.68 -21.17
C GLY A 130 -12.81 -29.28 -20.05
N ARG A 131 -12.37 -29.24 -18.78
CA ARG A 131 -13.07 -28.50 -17.73
C ARG A 131 -12.90 -27.03 -18.01
N GLN A 132 -14.02 -26.32 -18.20
CA GLN A 132 -13.98 -24.89 -18.39
C GLN A 132 -13.22 -24.25 -17.22
N PRO A 133 -12.14 -23.51 -17.50
CA PRO A 133 -11.38 -22.87 -16.45
C PRO A 133 -12.28 -21.85 -15.76
N LEU A 134 -12.18 -21.81 -14.43
CA LEU A 134 -12.63 -20.69 -13.61
C LEU A 134 -12.32 -19.39 -14.35
N SER A 135 -13.33 -18.52 -14.51
CA SER A 135 -13.36 -17.32 -15.37
C SER A 135 -12.01 -16.58 -15.41
N ALA A 136 -11.19 -16.95 -16.40
CA ALA A 136 -9.97 -16.24 -16.70
C ALA A 136 -10.31 -15.13 -17.69
N SER A 137 -9.95 -13.90 -17.35
CA SER A 137 -10.18 -12.73 -18.20
C SER A 137 -8.89 -12.43 -18.95
N GLN A 138 -8.99 -12.32 -20.27
CA GLN A 138 -7.92 -11.79 -21.10
C GLN A 138 -8.04 -10.26 -21.14
N LEU A 139 -6.92 -9.58 -20.96
CA LEU A 139 -6.82 -8.12 -20.98
C LEU A 139 -5.91 -7.69 -22.12
N GLU A 140 -6.36 -6.67 -22.85
CA GLU A 140 -5.69 -6.12 -24.02
C GLU A 140 -5.28 -4.66 -23.80
N ALA A 141 -4.61 -4.08 -24.80
CA ALA A 141 -4.16 -2.70 -24.74
C ALA A 141 -5.32 -1.73 -24.46
N GLY A 142 -5.23 -1.00 -23.34
CA GLY A 142 -6.25 -0.09 -22.84
C GLY A 142 -7.01 -0.57 -21.62
N ASP A 143 -7.00 -1.87 -21.35
CA ASP A 143 -7.55 -2.41 -20.11
C ASP A 143 -6.65 -2.06 -18.93
N TRP A 144 -7.24 -2.06 -17.73
CA TRP A 144 -6.53 -1.74 -16.50
C TRP A 144 -6.88 -2.71 -15.37
N LEU A 145 -5.98 -2.77 -14.40
CA LEU A 145 -6.10 -3.54 -13.17
C LEU A 145 -5.73 -2.69 -11.96
N CYS A 146 -6.22 -3.13 -10.81
CA CYS A 146 -5.85 -2.65 -9.49
C CYS A 146 -6.13 -1.16 -9.25
N GLU A 147 -7.15 -0.60 -9.90
CA GLU A 147 -7.54 0.80 -9.68
C GLU A 147 -7.85 1.10 -8.21
N ALA A 148 -8.42 0.13 -7.49
CA ALA A 148 -8.76 0.27 -6.08
C ALA A 148 -7.57 0.65 -5.18
N CYS A 149 -6.33 0.35 -5.58
CA CYS A 149 -5.14 0.73 -4.82
C CYS A 149 -4.85 2.23 -4.84
N LEU A 150 -5.44 2.99 -5.78
CA LEU A 150 -5.33 4.45 -5.81
C LEU A 150 -6.16 5.11 -4.70
N TRP A 151 -7.20 4.43 -4.23
CA TRP A 151 -8.24 5.00 -3.36
C TRP A 151 -8.27 4.35 -1.97
N THR A 152 -7.78 3.12 -1.84
CA THR A 152 -7.87 2.29 -0.64
C THR A 152 -6.57 1.50 -0.38
N SER A 153 -6.44 0.92 0.80
CA SER A 153 -5.39 -0.08 1.06
C SER A 153 -5.78 -1.39 0.38
N TRP A 154 -5.16 -1.68 -0.76
CA TRP A 154 -5.54 -2.80 -1.61
C TRP A 154 -4.50 -3.93 -1.56
N HIS A 155 -4.97 -5.16 -1.65
CA HIS A 155 -4.13 -6.35 -1.82
C HIS A 155 -4.58 -7.06 -3.10
N TYR A 156 -3.65 -7.65 -3.84
CA TYR A 156 -4.01 -8.39 -5.05
C TYR A 156 -5.00 -9.51 -4.72
N MET A 157 -6.13 -9.53 -5.42
CA MET A 157 -7.23 -10.50 -5.23
C MET A 157 -7.12 -11.71 -6.17
N GLY A 158 -6.27 -11.62 -7.19
CA GLY A 158 -6.09 -12.65 -8.20
C GLY A 158 -4.64 -12.86 -8.61
N LYS A 159 -4.46 -13.59 -9.71
CA LYS A 159 -3.17 -13.81 -10.35
C LYS A 159 -3.19 -13.25 -11.77
N ALA A 160 -2.19 -12.44 -12.10
CA ALA A 160 -2.00 -11.89 -13.43
C ALA A 160 -0.69 -12.40 -14.05
N MET A 161 -0.70 -12.72 -15.35
CA MET A 161 0.49 -13.12 -16.10
C MET A 161 0.39 -12.64 -17.54
N SER A 162 1.52 -12.24 -18.11
CA SER A 162 1.64 -11.94 -19.54
C SER A 162 1.55 -13.22 -20.40
N GLU A 163 0.83 -13.18 -21.51
CA GLU A 163 0.89 -14.24 -22.53
C GLU A 163 1.88 -13.89 -23.63
N THR A 164 1.88 -12.64 -24.09
CA THR A 164 2.88 -12.11 -25.02
C THR A 164 3.87 -11.21 -24.27
N PRO A 165 4.97 -10.74 -24.91
CA PRO A 165 5.70 -9.60 -24.35
C PRO A 165 4.71 -8.44 -24.18
N ALA A 166 4.70 -7.84 -23.00
CA ALA A 166 3.73 -6.82 -22.65
C ALA A 166 4.42 -5.61 -22.02
N THR A 167 3.84 -4.44 -22.23
CA THR A 167 4.25 -3.20 -21.59
C THR A 167 3.05 -2.64 -20.85
N LEU A 168 3.21 -2.41 -19.56
CA LEU A 168 2.21 -1.81 -18.69
C LEU A 168 2.64 -0.39 -18.31
N LEU A 169 1.68 0.50 -18.14
CA LEU A 169 1.86 1.79 -17.50
C LEU A 169 1.46 1.64 -16.03
N CYS A 170 2.37 2.01 -15.14
CA CYS A 170 2.18 1.96 -13.70
C CYS A 170 1.90 3.36 -13.18
N LEU A 171 0.76 3.54 -12.51
CA LEU A 171 0.41 4.75 -11.80
C LEU A 171 0.38 4.46 -10.31
N SER A 172 1.38 4.94 -9.56
CA SER A 172 1.37 4.81 -8.10
C SER A 172 0.41 5.80 -7.46
N HIS A 173 -0.20 5.42 -6.34
CA HIS A 173 -1.05 6.32 -5.57
C HIS A 173 -0.29 7.57 -5.11
N GLN A 174 0.98 7.43 -4.72
CA GLN A 174 1.84 8.54 -4.31
C GLN A 174 2.06 9.56 -5.44
N ALA A 175 2.42 9.07 -6.64
CA ALA A 175 2.62 9.94 -7.80
C ALA A 175 1.32 10.66 -8.20
N LEU A 176 0.17 9.99 -8.08
CA LEU A 176 -1.13 10.62 -8.31
C LEU A 176 -1.41 11.72 -7.28
N ILE A 177 -1.12 11.50 -5.99
CA ILE A 177 -1.35 12.50 -4.94
C ILE A 177 -0.48 13.74 -5.14
N GLU A 178 0.80 13.55 -5.43
CA GLU A 178 1.74 14.65 -5.70
C GLU A 178 1.28 15.47 -6.90
N LEU A 179 0.91 14.79 -7.99
CA LEU A 179 0.38 15.41 -9.20
C LEU A 179 -0.90 16.20 -8.91
N VAL A 180 -1.88 15.58 -8.26
CA VAL A 180 -3.18 16.20 -7.98
C VAL A 180 -3.05 17.38 -7.01
N SER A 181 -2.08 17.34 -6.09
CA SER A 181 -1.78 18.45 -5.18
C SER A 181 -1.25 19.68 -5.90
N ALA A 182 -0.54 19.49 -7.02
CA ALA A 182 -0.07 20.59 -7.87
C ALA A 182 -1.21 21.22 -8.71
N HIS A 183 -2.29 20.48 -8.97
CA HIS A 183 -3.39 20.90 -9.85
C HIS A 183 -4.70 21.11 -9.06
N LYS A 184 -4.87 22.30 -8.45
CA LYS A 184 -6.01 22.61 -7.54
C LYS A 184 -7.39 22.32 -8.14
N GLU A 185 -7.61 22.65 -9.41
CA GLU A 185 -8.89 22.46 -10.10
C GLU A 185 -9.24 20.97 -10.33
N VAL A 186 -8.21 20.13 -10.43
CA VAL A 186 -8.31 18.69 -10.63
C VAL A 186 -8.62 17.96 -9.33
N ARG A 187 -8.09 18.48 -8.22
CA ARG A 187 -8.22 17.88 -6.89
C ARG A 187 -9.67 17.57 -6.50
N SER A 188 -10.57 18.53 -6.65
CA SER A 188 -11.99 18.33 -6.30
C SER A 188 -12.63 17.19 -7.12
N LYS A 189 -12.33 17.11 -8.42
CA LYS A 189 -12.83 16.05 -9.31
C LYS A 189 -12.29 14.67 -8.96
N VAL A 190 -10.98 14.57 -8.70
CA VAL A 190 -10.35 13.31 -8.27
C VAL A 190 -10.96 12.83 -6.96
N CYS A 191 -11.13 13.72 -5.99
CA CYS A 191 -11.68 13.33 -4.71
C CYS A 191 -13.17 12.98 -4.76
N MET A 192 -13.95 13.66 -5.62
CA MET A 192 -15.33 13.23 -5.90
C MET A 192 -15.37 11.84 -6.52
N TYR A 193 -14.52 11.58 -7.51
CA TYR A 193 -14.41 10.26 -8.13
C TYR A 193 -14.03 9.19 -7.10
N ALA A 194 -12.99 9.42 -6.31
CA ALA A 194 -12.55 8.50 -5.27
C ALA A 194 -13.66 8.20 -4.25
N ARG A 195 -14.44 9.21 -3.86
CA ARG A 195 -15.60 9.02 -2.96
C ARG A 195 -16.68 8.13 -3.57
N VAL A 196 -17.00 8.33 -4.85
CA VAL A 196 -17.97 7.48 -5.56
C VAL A 196 -17.41 6.07 -5.68
N PHE A 197 -16.16 5.93 -6.13
CA PHE A 197 -15.48 4.63 -6.26
C PHE A 197 -15.52 3.83 -4.96
N VAL A 198 -15.13 4.44 -3.83
CA VAL A 198 -15.11 3.75 -2.53
C VAL A 198 -16.51 3.39 -2.05
N ARG A 199 -17.53 4.20 -2.38
CA ARG A 199 -18.91 3.85 -2.06
C ARG A 199 -19.34 2.61 -2.84
N GLU A 200 -19.18 2.62 -4.16
CA GLU A 200 -19.53 1.47 -5.00
C GLU A 200 -18.78 0.22 -4.57
N LEU A 201 -17.47 0.34 -4.27
CA LEU A 201 -16.66 -0.77 -3.77
C LEU A 201 -17.18 -1.35 -2.45
N ASN A 202 -17.72 -0.53 -1.55
CA ASN A 202 -18.29 -1.00 -0.28
C ASN A 202 -19.69 -1.60 -0.44
N ASP A 203 -20.41 -1.24 -1.51
CA ASP A 203 -21.75 -1.76 -1.81
C ASP A 203 -21.69 -3.11 -2.57
N MET A 204 -20.51 -3.50 -3.09
CA MET A 204 -20.29 -4.79 -3.75
C MET A 204 -20.24 -5.97 -2.76
N GLU A 205 -20.69 -7.14 -3.21
CA GLU A 205 -20.53 -8.37 -2.44
C GLU A 205 -19.05 -8.80 -2.42
N GLU A 206 -18.61 -9.42 -1.31
CA GLU A 206 -17.21 -9.79 -1.11
C GLU A 206 -16.64 -10.71 -2.23
N ASP A 207 -17.49 -11.51 -2.87
CA ASP A 207 -17.13 -12.39 -3.98
C ASP A 207 -17.05 -11.68 -5.33
N GLU A 208 -17.64 -10.49 -5.47
CA GLU A 208 -17.61 -9.67 -6.68
C GLU A 208 -16.40 -8.74 -6.72
N VAL A 209 -15.78 -8.48 -5.56
CA VAL A 209 -14.60 -7.63 -5.43
C VAL A 209 -13.40 -8.25 -6.16
N SER A 210 -12.88 -7.56 -7.17
CA SER A 210 -11.81 -8.04 -8.06
C SER A 210 -10.75 -6.97 -8.32
N ASP A 211 -9.58 -7.37 -8.81
CA ASP A 211 -8.55 -6.44 -9.31
C ASP A 211 -8.93 -5.84 -10.68
N LEU A 212 -9.99 -6.32 -11.33
CA LEU A 212 -10.44 -5.83 -12.62
C LEU A 212 -11.32 -4.57 -12.49
N ARG A 213 -11.58 -3.93 -13.63
CA ARG A 213 -12.41 -2.73 -13.74
C ARG A 213 -13.75 -2.86 -13.00
N LEU A 214 -14.09 -1.84 -12.21
CA LEU A 214 -15.44 -1.66 -11.71
C LEU A 214 -16.25 -0.95 -12.79
N HIS A 215 -17.36 -1.56 -13.23
CA HIS A 215 -18.25 -0.89 -14.15
C HIS A 215 -19.09 0.14 -13.37
N MET A 216 -18.59 1.37 -13.28
CA MET A 216 -19.29 2.46 -12.60
C MET A 216 -20.39 3.03 -13.51
N GLY A 217 -21.48 2.28 -13.68
CA GLY A 217 -22.59 2.58 -14.58
C GLY A 217 -23.32 3.91 -14.34
N GLY A 218 -22.99 4.67 -13.29
CA GLY A 218 -23.58 5.96 -12.95
C GLY A 218 -22.73 7.21 -13.27
N LEU A 219 -21.47 7.06 -13.69
CA LEU A 219 -20.55 8.20 -13.78
C LEU A 219 -20.76 9.14 -14.98
N ALA A 220 -21.63 8.79 -15.92
CA ALA A 220 -21.98 9.68 -17.03
C ALA A 220 -22.41 11.08 -16.53
N CYS A 221 -22.93 11.18 -15.31
CA CYS A 221 -23.29 12.46 -14.68
C CYS A 221 -22.10 13.34 -14.29
N LEU A 222 -20.94 12.79 -13.91
CA LEU A 222 -19.77 13.59 -13.51
C LEU A 222 -19.09 14.27 -14.70
N GLN A 223 -19.24 13.71 -15.90
CA GLN A 223 -18.68 14.28 -17.13
C GLN A 223 -19.48 15.48 -17.63
N ASN A 224 -20.77 15.57 -17.30
CA ASN A 224 -21.58 16.74 -17.62
C ASN A 224 -21.34 17.86 -16.60
N ARG A 225 -20.65 18.92 -17.06
CA ARG A 225 -20.38 20.16 -16.29
C ARG A 225 -21.61 20.75 -15.59
N SER A 226 -22.81 20.42 -16.05
CA SER A 226 -24.07 20.94 -15.53
C SER A 226 -24.51 20.35 -14.19
N CYS A 227 -23.99 19.19 -13.76
CA CYS A 227 -24.51 18.49 -12.57
C CYS A 227 -23.79 18.85 -11.25
N VAL A 228 -22.64 19.54 -11.32
CA VAL A 228 -21.71 19.66 -10.17
C VAL A 228 -21.76 21.03 -9.46
N LEU A 229 -22.49 22.03 -9.97
CA LEU A 229 -22.26 23.42 -9.55
C LEU A 229 -23.27 24.08 -8.59
N GLU A 230 -24.28 23.42 -8.01
CA GLU A 230 -25.24 24.14 -7.15
C GLU A 230 -25.26 23.79 -5.65
N ARG A 231 -24.38 22.91 -5.15
CA ARG A 231 -24.18 22.79 -3.69
C ARG A 231 -22.73 23.05 -3.32
N LYS A 232 -22.38 24.34 -3.21
CA LYS A 232 -21.22 24.76 -2.42
C LYS A 232 -21.52 24.44 -0.97
N ASP A 233 -21.01 23.31 -0.49
CA ASP A 233 -20.99 22.99 0.93
C ASP A 233 -19.57 23.28 1.45
N PRO A 234 -19.30 24.48 2.01
CA PRO A 234 -17.94 24.88 2.41
C PRO A 234 -17.33 23.96 3.48
N LEU A 235 -18.16 23.22 4.22
CA LEU A 235 -17.72 22.21 5.19
C LEU A 235 -17.08 20.99 4.51
N ALA A 236 -17.49 20.63 3.29
CA ALA A 236 -16.98 19.45 2.60
C ALA A 236 -15.54 19.62 2.08
N GLU A 237 -15.07 20.85 1.86
CA GLU A 237 -13.71 21.12 1.35
C GLU A 237 -12.65 21.11 2.46
N LEU A 238 -13.00 21.60 3.66
CA LEU A 238 -12.14 21.54 4.85
C LEU A 238 -11.98 20.10 5.37
N ASP A 239 -13.06 19.32 5.40
CA ASP A 239 -13.00 17.90 5.80
C ASP A 239 -12.13 17.06 4.85
N LEU A 240 -12.08 17.44 3.58
CA LEU A 240 -11.37 16.68 2.55
C LEU A 240 -9.86 16.87 2.63
N GLN A 241 -9.39 18.09 2.96
CA GLN A 241 -7.97 18.31 3.23
C GLN A 241 -7.51 17.56 4.47
N SER A 242 -8.32 17.57 5.54
CA SER A 242 -8.06 16.82 6.77
C SER A 242 -8.08 15.30 6.55
N ALA A 243 -9.05 14.79 5.80
CA ALA A 243 -9.16 13.37 5.48
C ALA A 243 -8.00 12.88 4.62
N LEU A 244 -7.56 13.66 3.62
CA LEU A 244 -6.42 13.31 2.78
C LEU A 244 -5.11 13.37 3.56
N ALA A 245 -4.91 14.37 4.41
CA ALA A 245 -3.77 14.43 5.32
C ALA A 245 -3.77 13.25 6.32
N THR A 246 -4.93 12.87 6.85
CA THR A 246 -5.07 11.72 7.75
C THR A 246 -4.79 10.39 7.04
N TYR A 247 -5.25 10.25 5.79
CA TYR A 247 -4.97 9.08 4.96
C TYR A 247 -3.47 8.96 4.67
N LEU A 248 -2.83 10.06 4.26
CA LEU A 248 -1.39 10.11 4.03
C LEU A 248 -0.59 9.76 5.30
N ALA A 249 -0.95 10.33 6.45
CA ALA A 249 -0.32 10.02 7.73
C ALA A 249 -0.49 8.54 8.13
N LYS A 250 -1.63 7.92 7.81
CA LYS A 250 -1.85 6.48 8.04
C LYS A 250 -1.01 5.61 7.11
N GLN A 251 -0.81 6.01 5.86
CA GLN A 251 0.03 5.28 4.92
C GLN A 251 1.51 5.32 5.34
N GLU A 252 2.02 6.48 5.77
CA GLU A 252 3.38 6.60 6.31
C GLU A 252 3.62 5.66 7.50
N GLN A 253 2.67 5.61 8.46
CA GLN A 253 2.75 4.70 9.61
C GLN A 253 2.76 3.22 9.21
N GLN A 254 2.04 2.84 8.16
CA GLN A 254 1.99 1.46 7.69
C GLN A 254 3.28 1.03 6.99
N VAL A 255 3.94 1.95 6.26
CA VAL A 255 5.27 1.71 5.65
C VAL A 255 6.33 1.51 6.73
N ASP A 256 6.34 2.35 7.77
CA ASP A 256 7.30 2.24 8.89
C ASP A 256 7.11 0.92 9.67
N ALA A 257 5.87 0.52 9.94
CA ALA A 257 5.60 -0.74 10.61
C ALA A 257 6.09 -1.94 9.79
N THR A 258 5.91 -1.91 8.47
CA THR A 258 6.36 -2.98 7.56
C THR A 258 7.88 -3.01 7.45
N LEU A 259 8.54 -1.86 7.42
CA LEU A 259 10.00 -1.75 7.43
C LEU A 259 10.59 -2.29 8.74
N LEU A 260 10.02 -1.92 9.88
CA LEU A 260 10.41 -2.43 11.20
C LEU A 260 10.24 -3.94 11.31
N GLN A 261 9.16 -4.50 10.75
CA GLN A 261 8.94 -5.94 10.73
C GLN A 261 9.97 -6.67 9.86
N ARG A 262 10.39 -6.08 8.73
CA ARG A 262 11.48 -6.63 7.88
C ARG A 262 12.85 -6.55 8.57
N ILE A 263 13.15 -5.46 9.28
CA ILE A 263 14.37 -5.33 10.09
C ILE A 263 14.36 -6.37 11.22
N ALA A 264 13.23 -6.59 11.89
CA ALA A 264 13.12 -7.59 12.95
C ALA A 264 13.36 -9.02 12.43
N VAL A 265 12.78 -9.39 11.28
CA VAL A 265 13.02 -10.69 10.64
C VAL A 265 14.47 -10.85 10.21
N ALA A 266 15.07 -9.84 9.57
CA ALA A 266 16.48 -9.88 9.18
C ALA A 266 17.43 -10.00 10.39
N THR A 267 17.09 -9.34 11.51
CA THR A 267 17.85 -9.45 12.77
C THR A 267 17.71 -10.85 13.39
N GLN A 268 16.53 -11.46 13.29
CA GLN A 268 16.29 -12.82 13.78
C GLN A 268 17.03 -13.87 12.93
N GLU A 269 17.07 -13.71 11.60
CA GLU A 269 17.87 -14.55 10.71
C GLU A 269 19.37 -14.41 10.97
N ALA A 270 19.87 -13.18 11.16
CA ALA A 270 21.27 -12.94 11.51
C ALA A 270 21.69 -13.59 12.84
N ASN A 271 20.76 -13.73 13.80
CA ASN A 271 21.00 -14.43 15.07
C ASN A 271 20.94 -15.97 14.95
N LEU A 272 20.28 -16.51 13.92
CA LEU A 272 20.22 -17.94 13.64
C LEU A 272 21.46 -18.46 12.90
N PHE A 273 22.13 -17.60 12.11
CA PHE A 273 23.45 -17.88 11.58
C PHE A 273 24.52 -17.61 12.66
N GLY A 274 24.63 -18.56 13.59
CA GLY A 274 25.60 -18.54 14.67
C GLY A 274 27.00 -18.11 14.21
N LYS A 275 27.64 -17.23 15.00
CA LYS A 275 29.01 -16.78 14.79
C LYS A 275 29.91 -17.99 14.48
N PRO A 276 30.73 -17.96 13.42
CA PRO A 276 31.66 -19.05 13.15
C PRO A 276 32.57 -19.23 14.36
N GLN A 277 32.60 -20.45 14.92
CA GLN A 277 33.57 -20.82 15.92
C GLN A 277 34.96 -20.78 15.29
N LEU A 278 35.68 -19.67 15.50
CA LEU A 278 37.12 -19.61 15.31
C LEU A 278 37.78 -20.20 16.55
N SER A 279 38.13 -21.47 16.47
CA SER A 279 39.07 -22.09 17.41
C SER A 279 40.48 -21.60 17.09
N GLY A 280 41.15 -20.95 18.04
CA GLY A 280 42.54 -20.55 17.86
C GLY A 280 43.10 -19.73 19.01
N ASN A 281 43.71 -20.43 19.97
CA ASN A 281 44.46 -19.91 21.10
C ASN A 281 45.42 -18.76 20.73
N HIS A 282 45.35 -17.63 21.44
CA HIS A 282 46.52 -16.98 22.03
C HIS A 282 46.09 -15.92 23.05
N CYS A 283 46.60 -16.06 24.28
CA CYS A 283 46.55 -15.05 25.33
C CYS A 283 47.26 -13.78 24.88
N ASN A 284 46.63 -12.62 25.07
CA ASN A 284 47.31 -11.53 25.73
C ASN A 284 46.34 -10.60 26.45
N SER A 285 46.69 -10.33 27.70
CA SER A 285 46.04 -9.51 28.69
C SER A 285 46.01 -8.02 28.32
N GLY A 286 44.90 -7.35 28.59
CA GLY A 286 44.86 -5.89 28.69
C GLY A 286 43.48 -5.29 28.42
N LEU A 287 42.97 -4.53 29.40
CA LEU A 287 41.76 -3.70 29.36
C LEU A 287 40.40 -4.42 29.44
N TRP A 288 40.00 -4.77 30.66
CA TRP A 288 38.60 -4.81 31.08
C TRP A 288 38.45 -4.13 32.44
N GLN A 289 38.37 -2.79 32.42
CA GLN A 289 37.81 -1.97 33.50
C GLN A 289 37.19 -0.72 32.89
N GLN A 290 35.91 -0.81 32.57
CA GLN A 290 34.91 0.26 32.59
C GLN A 290 33.57 -0.36 32.19
N TRP A 291 32.45 0.29 32.55
CA TRP A 291 31.06 -0.16 32.35
C TRP A 291 30.47 -1.01 33.49
N GLY A 292 30.55 -0.49 34.70
CA GLY A 292 29.46 -0.61 35.67
C GLY A 292 28.78 0.76 35.78
N ASN A 293 27.61 0.94 35.18
CA ASN A 293 26.73 2.10 35.42
C ASN A 293 25.32 1.60 35.75
N PRO A 294 24.66 2.18 36.78
CA PRO A 294 23.29 1.84 37.14
C PRO A 294 22.28 2.45 36.15
N LEU A 295 21.06 1.90 36.17
CA LEU A 295 19.88 2.35 35.41
C LEU A 295 19.78 3.89 35.30
N PRO A 296 19.51 4.47 34.11
CA PRO A 296 19.31 5.89 34.01
C PRO A 296 17.98 6.30 34.64
N ALA A 297 18.08 7.24 35.58
CA ALA A 297 16.99 8.07 36.06
C ALA A 297 16.37 8.87 34.88
N ARG A 298 15.14 9.36 35.12
CA ARG A 298 14.26 10.10 34.20
C ARG A 298 14.99 11.05 33.23
N GLN A 299 14.53 11.01 31.97
CA GLN A 299 15.20 11.49 30.76
C GLN A 299 15.56 12.99 30.73
N PRO A 300 16.77 13.36 30.25
CA PRO A 300 17.18 14.73 29.88
C PRO A 300 16.54 15.25 28.57
N ASP A 301 15.81 14.42 27.83
CA ASP A 301 15.27 14.77 26.50
C ASP A 301 14.02 15.67 26.57
N MET A 302 13.26 15.62 27.67
CA MET A 302 12.12 16.52 27.87
C MET A 302 12.53 17.95 28.20
N LEU A 303 13.67 18.13 28.87
CA LEU A 303 14.21 19.46 29.18
C LEU A 303 14.65 20.18 27.90
N LYS A 304 15.30 19.44 26.98
CA LYS A 304 15.67 19.94 25.65
C LYS A 304 14.45 20.31 24.78
N CYS A 305 13.35 19.56 24.89
CA CYS A 305 12.10 19.92 24.22
C CYS A 305 11.48 21.20 24.81
N TYR A 306 11.52 21.37 26.14
CA TYR A 306 10.98 22.55 26.82
C TYR A 306 11.76 23.83 26.53
N GLU A 307 13.10 23.74 26.53
CA GLU A 307 14.03 24.82 26.19
C GLU A 307 13.85 25.36 24.76
N GLY A 308 13.27 24.56 23.86
CA GLY A 308 12.98 24.95 22.47
C GLY A 308 11.64 25.69 22.26
N THR A 309 10.83 25.88 23.30
CA THR A 309 9.49 26.51 23.18
C THR A 309 9.50 28.00 23.51
N ARG A 310 8.56 28.78 22.92
CA ARG A 310 8.38 30.21 23.25
C ARG A 310 7.94 30.49 24.69
N CYS A 311 7.57 29.45 25.43
CA CYS A 311 7.16 29.53 26.83
C CYS A 311 8.34 29.42 27.81
N TYR A 312 9.54 29.08 27.33
CA TYR A 312 10.75 29.02 28.13
C TYR A 312 11.18 30.42 28.58
N LYS A 313 11.24 30.63 29.90
CA LYS A 313 11.95 31.75 30.53
C LYS A 313 13.17 31.19 31.24
N GLU A 314 14.35 31.66 30.85
CA GLU A 314 15.62 31.25 31.45
C GLU A 314 15.57 31.48 32.98
N GLY A 315 15.69 30.39 33.75
CA GLY A 315 15.61 30.41 35.22
C GLY A 315 14.23 30.20 35.86
N ALA A 316 13.16 29.93 35.08
CA ALA A 316 11.86 29.57 35.66
C ALA A 316 11.86 28.10 36.19
N PRO A 317 11.36 27.83 37.42
CA PRO A 317 11.33 26.48 37.98
C PRO A 317 10.35 25.59 37.20
N PHE A 318 10.78 24.37 36.89
CA PHE A 318 9.99 23.36 36.19
C PHE A 318 9.00 22.71 37.18
N GLU A 319 7.84 23.35 37.41
CA GLU A 319 6.79 22.82 38.30
C GLU A 319 5.69 22.06 37.51
N ASP A 320 5.13 21.02 38.14
CA ASP A 320 4.16 20.08 37.57
C ASP A 320 2.91 20.75 36.95
N PHE A 321 2.60 21.99 37.33
CA PHE A 321 1.44 22.73 36.84
C PHE A 321 1.55 23.09 35.34
N GLN A 322 2.76 23.37 34.83
CA GLN A 322 2.98 23.75 33.42
C GLN A 322 2.92 22.54 32.47
N LEU A 323 3.31 21.36 32.95
CA LEU A 323 3.21 20.11 32.19
C LEU A 323 1.74 19.73 31.96
N HIS A 324 0.87 20.01 32.92
CA HIS A 324 -0.55 19.69 32.84
C HIS A 324 -1.33 20.61 31.87
N GLU A 325 -0.96 21.89 31.76
CA GLU A 325 -1.56 22.79 30.76
C GLU A 325 -1.13 22.43 29.34
N CYS A 326 0.15 22.11 29.12
CA CYS A 326 0.64 21.68 27.81
C CYS A 326 -0.01 20.35 27.36
N LEU A 327 -0.10 19.38 28.29
CA LEU A 327 -0.75 18.09 28.03
C LEU A 327 -2.27 18.17 27.86
N ASN A 328 -2.94 19.29 28.11
CA ASN A 328 -4.39 19.46 27.91
C ASN A 328 -4.77 20.53 26.88
N SER A 329 -3.80 21.20 26.25
CA SER A 329 -4.06 22.13 25.16
C SER A 329 -4.62 21.41 23.92
N ASN A 330 -5.61 21.99 23.26
CA ASN A 330 -6.15 21.51 21.97
C ASN A 330 -5.59 22.27 20.77
N ASP A 331 -4.60 23.13 20.99
CA ASP A 331 -3.99 23.92 19.93
C ASP A 331 -2.96 23.08 19.15
N PRO A 332 -3.16 22.85 17.83
CA PRO A 332 -2.30 22.01 17.01
C PRO A 332 -0.87 22.56 16.84
N GLU A 333 -0.62 23.85 17.10
CA GLU A 333 0.74 24.41 17.10
C GLU A 333 1.56 24.03 18.34
N TYR A 334 0.90 23.58 19.42
CA TYR A 334 1.53 23.36 20.73
C TYR A 334 1.57 21.88 21.15
N VAL A 335 0.89 20.99 20.44
CA VAL A 335 0.82 19.56 20.77
C VAL A 335 1.76 18.78 19.86
N THR A 336 2.92 18.37 20.40
CA THR A 336 3.86 17.52 19.66
C THR A 336 3.36 16.07 19.56
N GLN A 337 3.93 15.27 18.65
CA GLN A 337 3.55 13.87 18.47
C GLN A 337 3.76 13.04 19.75
N GLU A 338 4.74 13.38 20.57
CA GLU A 338 5.03 12.75 21.86
C GLU A 338 3.92 13.03 22.90
N CYS A 339 3.35 14.24 22.90
CA CYS A 339 2.22 14.60 23.76
C CYS A 339 0.96 13.79 23.40
N ILE A 340 0.72 13.56 22.10
CA ILE A 340 -0.39 12.73 21.60
C ILE A 340 -0.20 11.28 22.04
N TRP A 341 1.02 10.74 21.88
CA TRP A 341 1.34 9.38 22.30
C TRP A 341 1.14 9.18 23.81
N GLN A 342 1.61 10.12 24.65
CA GLN A 342 1.40 10.05 26.10
C GLN A 342 -0.08 10.12 26.49
N ARG A 343 -0.91 10.93 25.80
CA ARG A 343 -2.37 10.95 26.03
C ARG A 343 -3.02 9.59 25.73
N ILE A 344 -2.65 8.97 24.63
CA ILE A 344 -3.16 7.65 24.22
C ILE A 344 -2.73 6.59 25.24
N TRP A 345 -1.47 6.60 25.66
CA TRP A 345 -0.94 5.69 26.67
C TRP A 345 -1.64 5.86 28.02
N GLN A 346 -1.84 7.09 28.50
CA GLN A 346 -2.56 7.36 29.75
C GLN A 346 -4.03 6.94 29.68
N ARG A 347 -4.72 7.15 28.54
CA ARG A 347 -6.09 6.64 28.34
C ARG A 347 -6.14 5.11 28.35
N GLY A 348 -5.18 4.45 27.70
CA GLY A 348 -5.04 3.00 27.72
C GLY A 348 -4.82 2.46 29.13
N ASN A 349 -3.96 3.12 29.93
CA ASN A 349 -3.71 2.71 31.32
C ASN A 349 -4.89 2.98 32.25
N ARG A 350 -5.60 4.12 32.11
CA ARG A 350 -6.84 4.36 32.88
C ARG A 350 -7.92 3.34 32.54
N GLN A 351 -8.05 2.93 31.27
CA GLN A 351 -8.97 1.86 30.88
C GLN A 351 -8.56 0.48 31.41
N ARG A 352 -7.26 0.20 31.51
CA ARG A 352 -6.75 -1.06 32.11
C ARG A 352 -6.96 -1.10 33.62
N GLN A 353 -6.76 0.03 34.32
CA GLN A 353 -7.06 0.17 35.74
C GLN A 353 -8.57 0.09 36.02
N ALA A 354 -9.40 0.74 35.19
CA ALA A 354 -10.87 0.66 35.30
C ALA A 354 -11.44 -0.74 35.04
N LYS A 355 -10.73 -1.58 34.29
CA LYS A 355 -11.11 -2.98 34.03
C LYS A 355 -10.62 -3.98 35.09
N GLY A 356 -10.05 -3.51 36.20
CA GLY A 356 -9.72 -4.36 37.34
C GLY A 356 -8.73 -5.49 37.05
N HIS A 357 -7.89 -5.37 36.01
CA HIS A 357 -6.80 -6.31 35.78
C HIS A 357 -5.60 -5.93 36.65
N ASN A 358 -5.72 -6.21 37.94
CA ASN A 358 -4.57 -6.35 38.81
C ASN A 358 -4.10 -7.82 38.69
N LYS A 359 -3.13 -8.07 37.81
CA LYS A 359 -2.32 -9.30 37.89
C LYS A 359 -0.93 -8.88 38.31
N ASP A 360 -0.69 -9.01 39.60
CA ASP A 360 0.63 -9.13 40.17
C ASP A 360 1.32 -10.34 39.52
N CYS A 361 2.41 -10.09 38.80
CA CYS A 361 3.38 -11.12 38.47
C CYS A 361 4.43 -11.12 39.59
N SER A 362 4.29 -12.07 40.52
CA SER A 362 5.39 -12.55 41.35
C SER A 362 5.40 -14.09 41.30
N ASP A 363 6.62 -14.62 41.30
CA ASP A 363 7.04 -16.00 41.02
C ASP A 363 6.35 -17.16 41.77
N ASP A 364 6.42 -18.29 41.06
CA ASP A 364 6.71 -19.67 41.50
C ASP A 364 5.69 -20.62 42.18
N THR A 365 5.77 -21.86 41.66
CA THR A 365 5.28 -23.17 42.17
C THR A 365 3.75 -23.42 42.16
N LEU A 366 3.19 -24.51 41.63
CA LEU A 366 3.50 -25.92 41.89
C LEU A 366 2.78 -26.88 40.90
N ILE A 367 3.33 -28.08 40.82
CA ILE A 367 3.03 -29.25 39.98
C ILE A 367 1.87 -30.13 40.54
N LYS A 368 1.19 -30.87 39.64
CA LYS A 368 0.28 -32.06 39.80
C LYS A 368 -1.21 -31.82 40.17
N HIS A 369 -2.14 -32.24 39.30
CA HIS A 369 -2.65 -33.62 39.27
C HIS A 369 -3.60 -33.90 38.08
N VAL A 370 -3.40 -35.10 37.51
CA VAL A 370 -4.27 -35.82 36.56
C VAL A 370 -5.57 -36.25 37.24
N GLY A 371 -6.73 -36.09 36.58
CA GLY A 371 -7.98 -36.67 37.06
C GLY A 371 -9.21 -36.37 36.19
N ARG A 372 -9.58 -37.36 35.36
CA ARG A 372 -10.88 -37.63 34.74
C ARG A 372 -12.08 -36.83 35.27
N PHE A 373 -12.93 -36.34 34.36
CA PHE A 373 -14.33 -36.78 34.23
C PHE A 373 -14.90 -36.34 32.88
N GLY A 374 -15.38 -37.30 32.11
CA GLY A 374 -16.29 -37.08 31.01
C GLY A 374 -17.70 -37.53 31.37
N SER A 375 -18.66 -37.04 30.58
CA SER A 375 -19.98 -37.61 30.26
C SER A 375 -21.22 -37.00 30.93
N ALA A 376 -22.21 -36.77 30.05
CA ALA A 376 -23.66 -36.68 30.23
C ALA A 376 -24.24 -35.30 30.58
N ALA A 377 -24.87 -34.61 29.61
CA ALA A 377 -26.31 -34.69 29.23
C ALA A 377 -27.08 -33.55 29.93
N ARG A 378 -28.08 -32.86 29.35
CA ARG A 378 -29.23 -33.31 28.55
C ARG A 378 -29.99 -32.09 28.04
N ASN A 379 -30.72 -32.28 26.93
CA ASN A 379 -31.79 -31.43 26.41
C ASN A 379 -32.71 -30.80 27.48
N ARG A 380 -32.96 -29.50 27.36
CA ARG A 380 -34.29 -28.90 27.12
C ARG A 380 -34.14 -27.43 26.75
#